data_AF-A0A2N5KVW7-F1
#
_entry.id   AF-A0A2N5KVW7-F1
#
_cell.length_a   1.000
_cell.length_b   1.000
_cell.length_c   1.000
_cell.angle_alpha   90.00
_cell.angle_beta   90.00
_cell.angle_gamma   90.00
#
_symmetry.space_group_name_H-M   'P 1'
#
loop_
_entity.id
_entity.type
_entity.pdbx_description
1 polymer ?
#
loop_
_entity_poly.entity_id
_entity_poly.type
_entity_poly.pdbx_seq_one_letter_code
_entity_poly.pdbx_strand_id
1 'polypeptide(L)'
;DYVINYMEKLAKAVNARALSIYLSIPGVARITAVRLVAELGDLRQFSTSAQIDAFVGIDPGRYQSGEKDSSLGITKHGNHIARKILYRVITQMETVKATQPCHITDYYDKKKRSSNSQGYKKIAIASVHKLIRTMFALIKHDQLYDYNIATENKRL
;
A
#
# COMPACT_ATOMS: atom_id res chain seq x y z
N ASP A 1 -23.20 -3.46 11.45
CA ASP A 1 -22.61 -2.37 12.24
C ASP A 1 -22.97 -1.02 11.60
N TYR A 2 -23.78 -0.21 12.30
CA TYR A 2 -24.31 1.07 11.80
C TYR A 2 -23.20 2.07 11.49
N VAL A 3 -22.16 2.11 12.33
CA VAL A 3 -21.05 3.07 12.22
C VAL A 3 -20.26 2.83 10.93
N ILE A 4 -19.93 1.58 10.62
CA ILE A 4 -19.19 1.25 9.41
C ILE A 4 -20.02 1.57 8.15
N ASN A 5 -21.33 1.34 8.19
CA ASN A 5 -22.23 1.70 7.09
C ASN A 5 -22.29 3.21 6.86
N TYR A 6 -22.31 3.99 7.94
CA TYR A 6 -22.25 5.44 7.87
C TYR A 6 -20.90 5.93 7.30
N MET A 7 -19.78 5.38 7.77
CA MET A 7 -18.45 5.73 7.26
C MET A 7 -18.29 5.39 5.78
N GLU A 8 -18.82 4.26 5.32
CA GLU A 8 -18.79 3.92 3.90
C GLU A 8 -19.62 4.89 3.07
N LYS A 9 -20.81 5.29 3.55
CA LYS A 9 -21.64 6.29 2.88
C LYS A 9 -20.89 7.61 2.71
N LEU A 10 -20.20 8.07 3.75
CA LEU A 10 -19.36 9.27 3.67
C LEU A 10 -18.19 9.09 2.70
N ALA A 11 -17.49 7.95 2.76
CA ALA A 11 -16.38 7.67 1.84
C ALA A 11 -16.85 7.64 0.38
N LYS A 12 -18.04 7.09 0.10
CA LYS A 12 -18.67 7.13 -1.23
C LYS A 12 -18.98 8.56 -1.67
N ALA A 13 -19.51 9.38 -0.76
CA ALA A 13 -19.82 10.78 -1.07
C ALA A 13 -18.57 11.60 -1.41
N VAL A 14 -17.45 11.34 -0.74
CA VAL A 14 -16.18 12.06 -0.97
C VAL A 14 -15.42 11.52 -2.19
N ASN A 15 -15.25 10.20 -2.28
CA ASN A 15 -14.48 9.56 -3.35
C ASN A 15 -14.92 8.11 -3.61
N ALA A 16 -16.13 7.95 -4.16
CA ALA A 16 -16.66 6.63 -4.55
C ALA A 16 -15.73 5.85 -5.48
N ARG A 17 -15.01 6.56 -6.37
CA ARG A 17 -14.15 5.92 -7.35
C ARG A 17 -12.92 5.29 -6.69
N ALA A 18 -12.23 6.02 -5.83
CA ALA A 18 -11.10 5.48 -5.08
C ALA A 18 -11.50 4.30 -4.20
N LEU A 19 -12.67 4.38 -3.56
CA LEU A 19 -13.19 3.28 -2.75
C LEU A 19 -13.40 2.00 -3.60
N SER A 20 -13.99 2.14 -4.79
CA SER A 20 -14.22 1.02 -5.70
C SER A 20 -12.91 0.41 -6.20
N ILE A 21 -11.91 1.26 -6.50
CA ILE A 21 -10.57 0.81 -6.88
C ILE A 21 -9.92 0.04 -5.74
N TYR A 22 -9.93 0.56 -4.51
CA TYR A 22 -9.32 -0.14 -3.37
C TYR A 22 -10.01 -1.46 -3.08
N LEU A 23 -11.34 -1.53 -3.17
CA LEU A 23 -12.10 -2.76 -3.01
C LEU A 23 -11.82 -3.81 -4.10
N SER A 24 -11.38 -3.39 -5.29
CA SER A 24 -11.01 -4.33 -6.36
C SER A 24 -9.68 -5.04 -6.11
N ILE A 25 -8.83 -4.50 -5.22
CA ILE A 25 -7.55 -5.12 -4.89
C ILE A 25 -7.80 -6.31 -3.96
N PRO A 26 -7.41 -7.53 -4.35
CA PRO A 26 -7.60 -8.73 -3.52
C PRO A 26 -6.95 -8.57 -2.14
N GLY A 27 -7.66 -9.00 -1.09
CA GLY A 27 -7.22 -8.83 0.30
C GLY A 27 -7.48 -7.46 0.94
N VAL A 28 -7.98 -6.47 0.20
CA VAL A 28 -8.46 -5.20 0.77
C VAL A 28 -9.95 -5.31 1.14
N ALA A 29 -10.22 -5.43 2.44
CA ALA A 29 -11.59 -5.47 2.95
C ALA A 29 -12.23 -4.07 3.01
N ARG A 30 -13.57 -4.03 3.04
CA ARG A 30 -14.39 -2.81 3.12
C ARG A 30 -13.96 -1.81 4.20
N ILE A 31 -13.76 -2.27 5.43
CA ILE A 31 -13.33 -1.39 6.53
C ILE A 31 -11.96 -0.78 6.23
N THR A 32 -11.05 -1.58 5.66
CA THR A 32 -9.71 -1.17 5.31
C THR A 32 -9.70 -0.16 4.17
N ALA A 33 -10.51 -0.39 3.12
CA ALA A 33 -10.68 0.53 2.00
C ALA A 33 -11.20 1.90 2.45
N VAL A 34 -12.23 1.93 3.31
CA VAL A 34 -12.77 3.18 3.87
C VAL A 34 -11.72 3.93 4.68
N ARG A 35 -10.94 3.21 5.51
CA ARG A 35 -9.86 3.83 6.28
C ARG A 35 -8.73 4.35 5.40
N LEU A 36 -8.39 3.65 4.31
CA LEU A 36 -7.39 4.13 3.35
C LEU A 36 -7.84 5.41 2.67
N VAL A 37 -9.10 5.51 2.25
CA VAL A 37 -9.66 6.76 1.69
C VAL A 37 -9.60 7.89 2.72
N ALA A 38 -9.95 7.62 3.99
CA ALA A 38 -9.94 8.62 5.04
C ALA A 38 -8.53 9.13 5.37
N GLU A 39 -7.53 8.25 5.42
CA GLU A 39 -6.17 8.58 5.86
C GLU A 39 -5.26 9.11 4.74
N LEU A 40 -5.45 8.62 3.51
CA LEU A 40 -4.64 9.00 2.35
C LEU A 40 -5.26 10.13 1.52
N GLY A 41 -6.58 10.34 1.64
CA GLY A 41 -7.31 11.31 0.83
C GLY A 41 -7.26 10.98 -0.67
N ASP A 42 -7.20 12.01 -1.49
CA ASP A 42 -7.06 11.87 -2.94
C ASP A 42 -5.59 11.67 -3.34
N LEU A 43 -5.23 10.47 -3.79
CA LEU A 43 -3.87 10.17 -4.20
C LEU A 43 -3.41 10.97 -5.44
N ARG A 44 -4.34 11.56 -6.20
CA ARG A 44 -4.00 12.39 -7.38
C ARG A 44 -3.29 13.69 -7.02
N GLN A 45 -3.32 14.10 -5.75
CA GLN A 45 -2.55 15.25 -5.26
C GLN A 45 -1.04 15.02 -5.28
N PHE A 46 -0.60 13.75 -5.32
CA PHE A 46 0.81 13.39 -5.38
C PHE A 46 1.27 13.23 -6.82
N SER A 47 2.44 13.78 -7.16
CA SER A 47 3.05 13.65 -8.48
C SER A 47 3.65 12.26 -8.69
N THR A 48 4.16 11.63 -7.62
CA THR A 48 4.81 10.32 -7.66
C THR A 48 4.44 9.46 -6.46
N SER A 49 4.52 8.12 -6.60
CA SER A 49 4.31 7.19 -5.49
C SER A 49 5.29 7.38 -4.33
N ALA A 50 6.51 7.84 -4.62
CA ALA A 50 7.52 8.11 -3.60
C ALA A 50 7.10 9.24 -2.64
N GLN A 51 6.30 10.21 -3.12
CA GLN A 51 5.73 11.23 -2.25
C GLN A 51 4.68 10.65 -1.29
N ILE A 52 3.95 9.61 -1.73
CA ILE A 52 3.02 8.88 -0.85
C ILE A 52 3.82 8.06 0.18
N ASP A 53 4.91 7.41 -0.24
CA ASP A 53 5.80 6.69 0.68
C ASP A 53 6.35 7.61 1.78
N ALA A 54 6.75 8.83 1.41
CA ALA A 54 7.19 9.87 2.35
C ALA A 54 6.05 10.38 3.24
N PHE A 55 4.87 10.64 2.66
CA PHE A 55 3.68 11.04 3.42
C PHE A 55 3.28 10.02 4.48
N VAL A 56 3.39 8.72 4.16
CA VAL A 56 3.14 7.61 5.08
C VAL A 56 4.32 7.38 6.03
N GLY A 57 5.53 7.83 5.69
CA GLY A 57 6.75 7.67 6.48
C GLY A 57 7.36 6.27 6.39
N ILE A 58 7.30 5.66 5.21
CA ILE A 58 7.95 4.38 4.89
C ILE A 58 9.09 4.52 3.90
N ASP A 59 9.39 5.74 3.45
CA ASP A 59 10.55 6.04 2.64
C ASP A 59 11.85 5.69 3.40
N PRO A 60 12.91 5.28 2.68
CA PRO A 60 14.17 4.92 3.31
C PRO A 60 14.81 6.14 3.95
N GLY A 61 15.07 6.07 5.26
CA GLY A 61 15.81 7.11 5.96
C GLY A 61 17.25 7.19 5.45
N ARG A 62 17.74 8.41 5.31
CA ARG A 62 19.15 8.72 5.02
C ARG A 62 19.78 9.31 6.27
N TYR A 63 20.97 8.85 6.63
CA TYR A 63 21.84 9.55 7.57
C TYR A 63 23.08 10.01 6.82
N GLN A 64 23.20 11.33 6.67
CA GLN A 64 24.31 11.96 5.97
C GLN A 64 25.03 12.90 6.94
N SER A 65 26.23 12.52 7.38
CA SER A 65 27.11 13.37 8.17
C SER A 65 28.42 13.55 7.41
N GLY A 66 28.54 14.62 6.62
CA GLY A 66 29.76 15.06 5.91
C GLY A 66 30.45 14.00 5.03
N GLU A 67 31.13 13.04 5.67
CA GLU A 67 31.93 11.97 5.08
C GLU A 67 31.20 10.60 5.01
N LYS A 68 30.02 10.44 5.63
CA LYS A 68 29.26 9.17 5.62
C LYS A 68 27.83 9.36 5.15
N ASP A 69 27.47 8.64 4.09
CA ASP A 69 26.09 8.39 3.67
C ASP A 69 25.72 6.95 4.04
N SER A 70 24.73 6.78 4.91
CA SER A 70 24.24 5.46 5.33
C SER A 70 22.72 5.38 5.23
N SER A 71 22.23 4.26 4.71
CA SER A 71 20.80 3.97 4.65
C SER A 71 20.33 3.48 6.02
N LEU A 72 19.45 4.26 6.65
CA LEU A 72 18.74 3.89 7.87
C LEU A 72 17.51 3.03 7.54
N GLY A 73 16.78 2.64 8.58
CA GLY A 73 15.42 2.12 8.44
C GLY A 73 14.45 3.16 7.87
N ILE A 74 13.16 2.82 7.82
CA ILE A 74 12.13 3.78 7.38
C ILE A 74 12.11 5.05 8.25
N THR A 75 11.75 6.19 7.66
CA THR A 75 11.75 7.49 8.35
C THR A 75 10.77 7.58 9.51
N LYS A 76 9.58 6.98 9.42
CA LYS A 76 8.48 7.02 10.42
C LYS A 76 7.88 8.40 10.72
N HIS A 77 8.34 9.48 10.08
CA HIS A 77 7.87 10.86 10.32
C HIS A 77 6.49 11.16 9.72
N GLY A 78 6.01 10.33 8.79
CA GLY A 78 4.70 10.47 8.15
C GLY A 78 3.52 9.85 8.91
N ASN A 79 2.35 9.79 8.26
CA ASN A 79 1.09 9.31 8.84
C ASN A 79 1.22 7.88 9.40
N HIS A 80 1.31 7.78 10.72
CA HIS A 80 1.49 6.52 11.43
C HIS A 80 0.26 5.61 11.37
N ILE A 81 -0.94 6.18 11.23
CA ILE A 81 -2.20 5.43 11.11
C ILE A 81 -2.26 4.78 9.73
N ALA A 82 -2.03 5.55 8.67
CA ALA A 82 -1.93 5.04 7.30
C ALA A 82 -0.88 3.92 7.20
N ARG A 83 0.30 4.14 7.79
CA ARG A 83 1.38 3.14 7.84
C ARG A 83 0.96 1.84 8.51
N LYS A 84 0.24 1.93 9.63
CA LYS A 84 -0.30 0.76 10.35
C LYS A 84 -1.36 0.03 9.54
N ILE A 85 -2.26 0.76 8.89
CA ILE A 85 -3.30 0.19 8.04
C ILE A 85 -2.67 -0.56 6.87
N LEU A 86 -1.76 0.08 6.13
CA LEU A 86 -1.08 -0.52 4.99
C LEU A 86 -0.29 -1.78 5.38
N TYR A 87 0.41 -1.76 6.52
CA TYR A 87 1.08 -2.97 7.02
C TYR A 87 0.08 -4.10 7.31
N ARG A 88 -1.08 -3.78 7.91
CA ARG A 88 -2.14 -4.76 8.16
C ARG A 88 -2.77 -5.29 6.87
N VAL A 89 -2.88 -4.47 5.83
CA VAL A 89 -3.34 -4.91 4.51
C VAL A 89 -2.44 -6.01 3.99
N ILE A 90 -1.12 -5.83 4.04
CA ILE A 90 -0.18 -6.86 3.58
C ILE A 90 -0.37 -8.17 4.35
N THR A 91 -0.50 -8.09 5.68
CA THR A 91 -0.75 -9.31 6.47
C THR A 91 -2.07 -9.98 6.12
N GLN A 92 -3.10 -9.19 5.79
CA GLN A 92 -4.41 -9.73 5.36
C GLN A 92 -4.35 -10.34 3.97
N MET A 93 -3.63 -9.73 3.03
CA MET A 93 -3.40 -10.28 1.70
C MET A 93 -2.70 -11.64 1.80
N GLU A 94 -1.68 -11.74 2.66
CA GLU A 94 -0.97 -13.00 2.90
C GLU A 94 -1.86 -14.10 3.50
N THR A 95 -2.85 -13.78 4.33
CA THR A 95 -3.76 -14.78 4.90
C THR A 95 -4.79 -15.28 3.89
N VAL A 96 -5.23 -14.44 2.96
CA VAL A 96 -6.27 -14.82 1.97
C VAL A 96 -5.71 -15.28 0.63
N LYS A 97 -4.39 -15.23 0.42
CA LYS A 97 -3.74 -15.47 -0.88
C LYS A 97 -4.08 -16.80 -1.55
N ALA A 98 -4.40 -17.83 -0.77
CA ALA A 98 -4.81 -19.14 -1.29
C ALA A 98 -6.14 -19.08 -2.06
N THR A 99 -7.02 -18.15 -1.68
CA THR A 99 -8.36 -17.97 -2.29
C THR A 99 -8.42 -16.74 -3.19
N GLN A 100 -7.56 -15.75 -2.95
CA GLN A 100 -7.56 -14.45 -3.61
C GLN A 100 -6.13 -14.08 -4.02
N PRO A 101 -5.64 -14.56 -5.18
CA PRO A 101 -4.28 -14.32 -5.62
C PRO A 101 -4.05 -12.83 -5.93
N CYS A 102 -2.85 -12.33 -5.62
CA CYS A 102 -2.51 -10.92 -5.75
C CYS A 102 -1.01 -10.77 -6.07
N HIS A 103 -0.66 -9.91 -7.03
CA HIS A 103 0.75 -9.74 -7.43
C HIS A 103 1.61 -9.16 -6.27
N ILE A 104 1.00 -8.50 -5.29
CA ILE A 104 1.67 -8.06 -4.06
C ILE A 104 2.10 -9.26 -3.21
N THR A 105 1.26 -10.28 -3.07
CA THR A 105 1.61 -11.50 -2.31
C THR A 105 2.63 -12.34 -3.05
N ASP A 106 2.60 -12.35 -4.39
CA ASP A 106 3.64 -13.02 -5.19
C ASP A 106 5.00 -12.33 -5.03
N TYR A 107 5.01 -11.00 -5.01
CA TYR A 107 6.21 -10.22 -4.71
C TYR A 107 6.73 -10.49 -3.30
N TYR A 108 5.83 -10.55 -2.32
CA TYR A 108 6.14 -10.89 -0.93
C TYR A 108 6.81 -12.27 -0.84
N ASP A 109 6.22 -13.30 -1.44
CA ASP A 109 6.73 -14.66 -1.44
C ASP A 109 8.05 -14.82 -2.22
N LYS A 110 8.22 -14.08 -3.31
CA LYS A 110 9.49 -14.02 -4.04
C LYS A 110 10.59 -13.46 -3.15
N LYS A 111 10.33 -12.34 -2.46
CA LYS A 111 11.29 -11.74 -1.53
C LYS A 111 11.60 -12.65 -0.34
N LYS A 112 10.60 -13.36 0.19
CA LYS A 112 10.77 -14.35 1.26
C LYS A 112 11.67 -15.50 0.83
N ARG A 113 11.53 -15.99 -0.40
CA ARG A 113 12.38 -17.06 -0.96
C ARG A 113 13.82 -16.61 -1.26
N SER A 114 14.01 -15.40 -1.78
CA SER A 114 15.34 -14.88 -2.13
C SER A 114 16.15 -14.36 -0.94
N SER A 115 15.57 -14.35 0.26
CA SER A 115 16.15 -13.72 1.43
C SER A 115 16.70 -14.76 2.41
N ASN A 116 18.02 -14.96 2.42
CA ASN A 116 18.68 -15.77 3.45
C ASN A 116 18.66 -15.13 4.85
N SER A 117 18.33 -13.83 5.00
CA SER A 117 18.36 -13.15 6.32
C SER A 117 17.54 -11.84 6.45
N GLN A 118 16.79 -11.39 5.44
CA GLN A 118 15.93 -10.20 5.57
C GLN A 118 14.75 -10.50 6.49
N GLY A 119 14.71 -9.86 7.65
CA GLY A 119 13.62 -10.02 8.61
C GLY A 119 12.25 -9.72 8.01
N TYR A 120 11.25 -10.49 8.41
CA TYR A 120 9.83 -10.41 7.98
C TYR A 120 9.31 -8.98 7.79
N LYS A 121 9.67 -8.08 8.72
CA LYS A 121 9.26 -6.66 8.68
C LYS A 121 9.79 -5.93 7.43
N LYS A 122 11.02 -6.19 6.98
CA LYS A 122 11.60 -5.55 5.78
C LYS A 122 10.84 -5.98 4.52
N ILE A 123 10.50 -7.26 4.42
CA ILE A 123 9.72 -7.80 3.29
C ILE A 123 8.32 -7.21 3.27
N ALA A 124 7.67 -7.12 4.45
CA ALA A 124 6.37 -6.49 4.57
C ALA A 124 6.40 -5.01 4.15
N ILE A 125 7.39 -4.22 4.60
CA ILE A 125 7.54 -2.82 4.16
C ILE A 125 7.78 -2.70 2.65
N ALA A 126 8.64 -3.55 2.07
CA ALA A 126 8.84 -3.55 0.63
C ALA A 126 7.56 -3.89 -0.15
N SER A 127 6.70 -4.73 0.43
CA SER A 127 5.39 -5.07 -0.15
C SER A 127 4.38 -3.93 0.04
N VAL A 128 4.49 -3.14 1.12
CA VAL A 128 3.74 -1.89 1.27
C VAL A 128 4.12 -0.86 0.19
N HIS A 129 5.43 -0.69 -0.10
CA HIS A 129 5.87 0.17 -1.22
C HIS A 129 5.24 -0.28 -2.54
N LYS A 130 5.25 -1.59 -2.80
CA LYS A 130 4.62 -2.18 -3.98
C LYS A 130 3.13 -1.85 -4.02
N LEU A 131 2.41 -2.07 -2.92
CA LEU A 131 0.98 -1.77 -2.79
C LEU A 131 0.67 -0.28 -3.06
N ILE A 132 1.43 0.65 -2.48
CA ILE A 132 1.24 2.10 -2.71
C ILE A 132 1.42 2.45 -4.18
N ARG A 133 2.44 1.89 -4.84
CA ARG A 133 2.65 2.08 -6.28
C ARG A 133 1.46 1.59 -7.10
N THR A 134 0.94 0.40 -6.79
CA THR A 134 -0.26 -0.14 -7.43
C THR A 134 -1.46 0.77 -7.21
N MET A 135 -1.75 1.14 -5.96
CA MET A 135 -2.89 2.00 -5.63
C MET A 135 -2.80 3.35 -6.35
N PHE A 136 -1.62 3.98 -6.34
CA PHE A 136 -1.40 5.27 -7.01
C PHE A 136 -1.64 5.19 -8.51
N ALA A 137 -1.11 4.16 -9.16
CA ALA A 137 -1.27 3.99 -10.60
C ALA A 137 -2.71 3.64 -10.99
N LEU A 138 -3.41 2.79 -10.23
CA LEU A 138 -4.83 2.49 -10.47
C LEU A 138 -5.70 3.74 -10.36
N ILE A 139 -5.44 4.58 -9.35
CA ILE A 139 -6.14 5.87 -9.18
C ILE A 139 -5.81 6.82 -10.33
N LYS A 140 -4.54 6.91 -10.74
CA LYS A 140 -4.10 7.82 -11.81
C LYS A 140 -4.65 7.43 -13.18
N HIS A 141 -4.76 6.14 -13.46
CA HIS A 141 -5.29 5.62 -14.72
C HIS A 141 -6.79 5.33 -14.68
N ASP A 142 -7.43 5.57 -13.53
CA ASP A 142 -8.83 5.27 -13.28
C ASP A 142 -9.22 3.82 -13.65
N GLN A 143 -8.42 2.86 -13.21
CA GLN A 143 -8.59 1.43 -13.53
C GLN A 143 -8.85 0.61 -12.28
N LEU A 144 -9.67 -0.43 -12.43
CA LEU A 144 -9.80 -1.47 -11.41
C LEU A 144 -8.58 -2.38 -11.45
N TYR A 145 -8.30 -3.04 -10.33
CA TYR A 145 -7.22 -4.00 -10.24
C TYR A 145 -7.46 -5.19 -11.18
N ASP A 146 -6.44 -5.52 -11.98
CA ASP A 146 -6.36 -6.73 -12.79
C ASP A 146 -5.02 -7.41 -12.51
N TYR A 147 -5.07 -8.70 -12.17
CA TYR A 147 -3.90 -9.49 -11.83
C TYR A 147 -2.90 -9.63 -12.99
N ASN A 148 -3.39 -9.82 -14.22
CA ASN A 148 -2.53 -10.04 -15.39
C ASN A 148 -1.78 -8.76 -15.73
N ILE A 149 -2.50 -7.64 -15.78
CA ILE A 149 -1.93 -6.32 -16.04
C ILE A 149 -0.90 -5.97 -14.96
N ALA A 150 -1.23 -6.19 -13.69
CA ALA A 150 -0.33 -5.86 -12.58
C ALA A 150 0.97 -6.71 -12.56
N THR A 151 0.92 -7.93 -13.08
CA THR A 151 2.07 -8.83 -13.13
C THR A 151 3.01 -8.49 -14.30
N GLU A 152 2.47 -8.10 -15.44
CA GLU A 152 3.24 -7.72 -16.63
C GLU A 152 3.88 -6.34 -16.50
N ASN A 153 3.16 -5.40 -15.87
CA ASN A 153 3.61 -4.04 -15.75
C ASN A 153 4.62 -3.92 -14.59
N LYS A 154 5.92 -4.06 -14.89
CA LYS A 154 7.01 -3.85 -13.92
C LYS A 154 7.01 -2.45 -13.27
N ARG A 155 6.23 -1.51 -13.82
CA ARG A 155 6.04 -0.14 -13.32
C ARG A 155 4.93 -0.02 -12.26
N LEU A 156 3.94 -0.93 -12.25
CA LEU A 156 3.09 -1.21 -11.09
C LEU A 156 3.91 -2.00 -10.07
#